data_AF-A0A2D3VY31-F1
#
_entry.id   AF-A0A2D3VY31-F1
#
_cell.length_a   1.000
_cell.length_b   1.000
_cell.length_c   1.000
_cell.angle_alpha   90.00
_cell.angle_beta   90.00
_cell.angle_gamma   90.00
#
_symmetry.space_group_name_H-M   'P 1'
#
loop_
_entity.id
_entity.type
_entity.pdbx_description
1 polymer ?
#
loop_
_entity_poly.entity_id
_entity_poly.type
_entity_poly.pdbx_seq_one_letter_code
_entity_poly.pdbx_strand_id
1 'polypeptide(L)'
;MKTKVLTLIAVLLAIPTYGISLIIWIFAKYKYDKFSATRVLINAAVMSYQRDGENEVRYGINNAALPMLFDAFGGWIIADMGSVVSGVVPHPRTGEMMHVTMSQISGNRLLIKGTRA
;
A
#
# COMPACT_ATOMS: atom_id res chain seq x y z
N MET A 1 -49.78 1.83 9.48
CA MET A 1 -49.17 0.47 9.41
C MET A 1 -48.36 0.24 8.14
N LYS A 2 -48.88 0.54 6.95
CA LYS A 2 -48.18 0.32 5.66
C LYS A 2 -46.78 0.94 5.58
N THR A 3 -46.60 2.15 6.10
CA THR A 3 -45.31 2.87 6.08
C THR A 3 -44.25 2.20 6.93
N LYS A 4 -44.60 1.71 8.15
CA LYS A 4 -43.65 1.03 9.05
C LYS A 4 -43.14 -0.29 8.47
N VAL A 5 -43.99 -1.03 7.76
CA VAL A 5 -43.63 -2.29 7.09
C VAL A 5 -42.69 -2.04 5.91
N LEU A 6 -42.97 -1.01 5.11
CA LEU A 6 -42.08 -0.59 4.01
C LEU A 6 -40.69 -0.14 4.50
N THR A 7 -40.62 0.61 5.61
CA THR A 7 -39.34 1.02 6.20
C THR A 7 -38.53 -0.18 6.70
N LEU A 8 -39.19 -1.18 7.32
CA LEU A 8 -38.53 -2.39 7.80
C LEU A 8 -37.96 -3.22 6.65
N ILE A 9 -38.71 -3.37 5.55
CA ILE A 9 -38.26 -4.06 4.33
C ILE A 9 -37.08 -3.31 3.70
N ALA A 10 -37.13 -1.97 3.65
CA ALA A 10 -36.03 -1.17 3.13
C ALA A 10 -34.74 -1.33 3.96
N VAL A 11 -34.84 -1.36 5.29
CA VAL A 11 -33.68 -1.60 6.18
C VAL A 11 -33.14 -3.02 6.01
N LEU A 12 -34.01 -4.03 5.89
CA LEU A 12 -33.62 -5.42 5.64
C LEU A 12 -32.92 -5.61 4.29
N LEU A 13 -33.32 -4.87 3.25
CA LEU A 13 -32.66 -4.89 1.93
C LEU A 13 -31.38 -4.05 1.90
N ALA A 14 -31.27 -3.03 2.76
CA ALA A 14 -30.08 -2.18 2.88
C ALA A 14 -28.89 -2.94 3.47
N ILE A 15 -29.10 -3.87 4.41
CA ILE A 15 -28.03 -4.64 5.05
C ILE A 15 -27.22 -5.49 4.04
N PRO A 16 -27.83 -6.30 3.16
CA PRO A 16 -27.07 -7.04 2.15
C PRO A 16 -26.42 -6.14 1.10
N THR A 17 -27.07 -5.05 0.69
CA THR A 17 -26.48 -4.13 -0.30
C THR A 17 -25.30 -3.33 0.27
N TYR A 18 -25.40 -2.88 1.53
CA TYR A 18 -24.30 -2.19 2.22
C TYR A 18 -23.18 -3.17 2.63
N GLY A 19 -23.53 -4.38 3.06
CA GLY A 19 -22.55 -5.42 3.40
C GLY A 19 -21.75 -5.91 2.19
N ILE A 20 -22.42 -6.19 1.06
CA ILE A 20 -21.77 -6.61 -0.18
C ILE A 20 -20.87 -5.50 -0.72
N SER A 21 -21.31 -4.25 -0.71
CA SER A 21 -20.47 -3.12 -1.14
C SER A 21 -19.23 -2.93 -0.24
N LEU A 22 -19.35 -3.15 1.08
CA LEU A 22 -18.20 -3.15 1.99
C LEU A 22 -17.20 -4.26 1.66
N ILE A 23 -17.67 -5.48 1.40
CA ILE A 23 -16.82 -6.62 1.02
C ILE A 23 -16.10 -6.35 -0.30
N ILE A 24 -16.83 -5.87 -1.32
CA ILE A 24 -16.26 -5.51 -2.62
C ILE A 24 -15.21 -4.40 -2.45
N TRP A 25 -15.48 -3.40 -1.62
CA TRP A 25 -14.55 -2.32 -1.33
C TRP A 25 -13.28 -2.83 -0.63
N ILE A 26 -13.40 -3.70 0.38
CA ILE A 26 -12.26 -4.32 1.05
C ILE A 26 -11.41 -5.11 0.05
N PHE A 27 -12.05 -5.91 -0.81
CA PHE A 27 -11.34 -6.70 -1.83
C PHE A 27 -10.64 -5.81 -2.86
N ALA A 28 -11.32 -4.78 -3.37
CA ALA A 28 -10.76 -3.84 -4.32
C ALA A 28 -9.58 -3.07 -3.71
N LYS A 29 -9.72 -2.61 -2.46
CA LYS A 29 -8.67 -1.91 -1.71
C LYS A 29 -7.47 -2.81 -1.46
N TYR A 30 -7.70 -4.04 -0.98
CA TYR A 30 -6.63 -5.01 -0.76
C TYR A 30 -5.89 -5.34 -2.07
N LYS A 31 -6.62 -5.53 -3.18
CA LYS A 31 -6.01 -5.79 -4.48
C LYS A 31 -5.17 -4.60 -4.96
N TYR A 32 -5.66 -3.37 -4.77
CA TYR A 32 -4.91 -2.17 -5.12
C TYR A 32 -3.64 -2.02 -4.27
N ASP A 33 -3.78 -2.10 -2.95
CA ASP A 33 -2.67 -1.95 -2.00
C ASP A 33 -1.61 -3.05 -2.18
N LYS A 34 -2.02 -4.31 -2.44
CA LYS A 34 -1.09 -5.43 -2.57
C LYS A 34 -0.43 -5.57 -3.93
N PHE A 35 -1.10 -5.24 -5.03
CA PHE A 35 -0.56 -5.50 -6.38
C PHE A 35 -0.14 -4.22 -7.11
N SER A 36 -0.97 -3.18 -7.08
CA SER A 36 -0.70 -1.95 -7.82
C SER A 36 0.33 -1.10 -7.08
N ALA A 37 0.13 -0.88 -5.78
CA ALA A 37 1.05 -0.04 -5.00
C ALA A 37 2.42 -0.69 -4.88
N THR A 38 2.52 -1.99 -4.55
CA THR A 38 3.82 -2.70 -4.45
C THR A 38 4.65 -2.62 -5.73
N ARG A 39 4.02 -2.72 -6.92
CA ARG A 39 4.71 -2.54 -8.21
C ARG A 39 5.25 -1.12 -8.39
N VAL A 40 4.50 -0.11 -7.99
CA VAL A 40 4.96 1.29 -8.04
C VAL A 40 6.11 1.52 -7.05
N LEU A 41 5.99 0.96 -5.85
CA LEU A 41 6.97 1.06 -4.78
C LEU A 41 8.31 0.41 -5.16
N ILE A 42 8.30 -0.85 -5.64
CA ILE A 42 9.54 -1.53 -6.03
C ILE A 42 10.23 -0.82 -7.21
N ASN A 43 9.45 -0.33 -8.18
CA ASN A 43 10.01 0.40 -9.31
C ASN A 43 10.70 1.70 -8.85
N ALA A 44 10.07 2.43 -7.92
CA ALA A 44 10.66 3.63 -7.34
C ALA A 44 11.91 3.31 -6.49
N ALA A 45 11.88 2.24 -5.70
CA ALA A 45 13.04 1.79 -4.95
C ALA A 45 14.22 1.43 -5.86
N VAL A 46 13.96 0.70 -6.96
CA VAL A 46 14.99 0.36 -7.96
C VAL A 46 15.52 1.60 -8.69
N MET A 47 14.65 2.54 -9.08
CA MET A 47 15.10 3.79 -9.71
C MET A 47 15.97 4.62 -8.78
N SER A 48 15.58 4.73 -7.51
CA SER A 48 16.37 5.40 -6.48
C SER A 48 17.72 4.70 -6.28
N TYR A 49 17.74 3.37 -6.20
CA TYR A 49 18.96 2.56 -6.09
C TYR A 49 19.92 2.76 -7.26
N GLN A 50 19.40 2.82 -8.49
CA GLN A 50 20.19 3.07 -9.70
C GLN A 50 20.73 4.49 -9.81
N ARG A 51 20.14 5.44 -9.06
CA ARG A 51 20.58 6.84 -8.97
C ARG A 51 21.23 7.13 -7.62
N ASP A 52 21.97 6.17 -7.06
CA ASP A 52 22.74 6.34 -5.84
C ASP A 52 21.94 6.86 -4.62
N GLY A 53 20.66 6.50 -4.53
CA GLY A 53 19.78 6.86 -3.41
C GLY A 53 19.14 8.25 -3.53
N GLU A 54 18.99 8.79 -4.73
CA GLU A 54 18.13 9.95 -4.97
C GLU A 54 16.67 9.67 -4.53
N ASN A 55 16.01 10.69 -3.98
CA ASN A 55 14.63 10.54 -3.52
C ASN A 55 13.66 10.46 -4.70
N GLU A 56 12.94 9.35 -4.79
CA GLU A 56 11.82 9.20 -5.72
C GLU A 56 10.51 9.57 -5.02
N VAL A 57 9.73 10.46 -5.64
CA VAL A 57 8.45 10.93 -5.09
C VAL A 57 7.30 10.22 -5.77
N ARG A 58 6.38 9.66 -4.97
CA ARG A 58 5.11 9.07 -5.43
C ARG A 58 3.94 9.67 -4.68
N TYR A 59 2.76 9.56 -5.26
CA TYR A 59 1.52 10.16 -4.74
C TYR A 59 0.42 9.10 -4.69
N GLY A 60 -0.53 9.28 -3.78
CA GLY A 60 -1.72 8.41 -3.72
C GLY A 60 -1.44 7.01 -3.18
N ILE A 61 -0.30 6.79 -2.53
CA ILE A 61 0.03 5.53 -1.87
C ILE A 61 -0.39 5.62 -0.39
N ASN A 62 -1.15 4.63 0.04
CA ASN A 62 -1.59 4.48 1.42
C ASN A 62 -0.46 3.87 2.27
N ASN A 63 -0.32 4.31 3.52
CA ASN A 63 0.68 3.80 4.46
C ASN A 63 0.56 2.28 4.67
N ALA A 64 -0.66 1.75 4.60
CA ALA A 64 -0.90 0.29 4.72
C ALA A 64 -0.21 -0.54 3.63
N ALA A 65 0.10 0.05 2.48
CA ALA A 65 0.78 -0.63 1.38
C ALA A 65 2.31 -0.68 1.54
N LEU A 66 2.89 0.16 2.40
CA LEU A 66 4.34 0.22 2.61
C LEU A 66 4.92 -1.09 3.14
N PRO A 67 4.41 -1.70 4.24
CA PRO A 67 4.93 -2.97 4.72
C PRO A 67 4.71 -4.11 3.71
N MET A 68 3.62 -4.06 2.93
CA MET A 68 3.29 -5.08 1.93
C MET A 68 4.34 -5.20 0.82
N LEU A 69 5.15 -4.17 0.58
CA LEU A 69 6.28 -4.24 -0.35
C LEU A 69 7.26 -5.34 0.08
N PHE A 70 7.63 -5.36 1.36
CA PHE A 70 8.63 -6.30 1.87
C PHE A 70 8.11 -7.73 1.80
N ASP A 71 6.86 -7.96 2.19
CA ASP A 71 6.21 -9.26 2.08
C ASP A 71 6.14 -9.76 0.62
N ALA A 72 5.82 -8.86 -0.32
CA ALA A 72 5.66 -9.23 -1.73
C ALA A 72 6.98 -9.60 -2.42
N PHE A 73 8.11 -9.08 -1.94
CA PHE A 73 9.43 -9.28 -2.56
C PHE A 73 10.38 -10.09 -1.68
N GLY A 74 9.89 -10.74 -0.62
CA GLY A 74 10.72 -11.58 0.26
C GLY A 74 11.76 -10.78 1.06
N GLY A 75 11.47 -9.51 1.33
CA GLY A 75 12.26 -8.66 2.19
C GLY A 75 11.87 -8.75 3.66
N TRP A 76 12.50 -7.92 4.48
CA TRP A 76 12.14 -7.77 5.89
C TRP A 76 12.18 -6.30 6.30
N ILE A 77 11.31 -5.94 7.24
CA ILE A 77 11.24 -4.60 7.81
C ILE A 77 12.26 -4.49 8.95
N ILE A 78 13.03 -3.41 8.95
CA ILE A 78 13.97 -3.06 10.03
C ILE A 78 13.28 -2.12 11.02
N ALA A 79 12.53 -1.15 10.53
CA ALA A 79 11.84 -0.16 11.35
C ALA A 79 10.50 0.24 10.73
N ASP A 80 9.46 0.32 11.55
CA ASP A 80 8.15 0.85 11.20
C ASP A 80 7.72 1.88 12.26
N MET A 81 7.64 3.14 11.85
CA MET A 81 7.20 4.27 12.68
C MET A 81 5.84 4.81 12.21
N GLY A 82 5.07 4.03 11.45
CA GLY A 82 3.73 4.34 10.94
C GLY A 82 3.69 5.30 9.75
N SER A 83 4.48 6.38 9.79
CA SER A 83 4.68 7.31 8.66
C SER A 83 5.98 7.06 7.90
N VAL A 84 6.89 6.27 8.48
CA VAL A 84 8.16 5.90 7.89
C VAL A 84 8.34 4.40 8.06
N VAL A 85 8.63 3.70 6.97
CA VAL A 85 8.95 2.27 6.98
C VAL A 85 10.30 2.09 6.30
N SER A 86 11.22 1.40 6.95
CA SER A 86 12.53 1.06 6.41
C SER A 86 12.78 -0.43 6.52
N GLY A 87 13.41 -1.01 5.50
CA GLY A 87 13.70 -2.43 5.46
C GLY A 87 14.65 -2.80 4.34
N VAL A 88 14.84 -4.09 4.15
CA VAL A 88 15.68 -4.64 3.08
C VAL A 88 14.81 -5.43 2.12
N VAL A 89 15.03 -5.26 0.82
CA VAL A 89 14.35 -6.00 -0.24
C VAL A 89 15.37 -6.43 -1.30
N PRO A 90 15.30 -7.66 -1.82
CA PRO A 90 16.15 -8.07 -2.93
C PRO A 90 15.76 -7.33 -4.22
N HIS A 91 16.75 -6.87 -4.97
CA HIS A 91 16.55 -6.26 -6.27
C HIS A 91 15.92 -7.32 -7.21
N PRO A 92 14.78 -7.03 -7.87
CA PRO A 92 14.00 -8.02 -8.62
C PRO A 92 14.67 -8.53 -9.91
N ARG A 93 15.92 -8.11 -10.20
CA ARG A 93 16.67 -8.49 -11.41
C ARG A 93 18.05 -9.01 -11.06
N THR A 94 18.78 -8.31 -10.18
CA THR A 94 20.14 -8.68 -9.79
C THR A 94 20.19 -9.57 -8.55
N GLY A 95 19.13 -9.58 -7.73
CA GLY A 95 19.12 -10.28 -6.44
C GLY A 95 19.92 -9.57 -5.35
N GLU A 96 20.58 -8.44 -5.64
CA GLU A 96 21.32 -7.65 -4.65
C GLU A 96 20.37 -7.08 -3.60
N MET A 97 20.83 -7.04 -2.34
CA MET A 97 20.01 -6.52 -1.25
C MET A 97 20.00 -4.98 -1.28
N MET A 98 18.80 -4.42 -1.39
CA MET A 98 18.57 -2.97 -1.35
C MET A 98 17.98 -2.60 0.00
N HIS A 99 18.57 -1.62 0.67
CA HIS A 99 17.96 -0.96 1.81
C HIS A 99 16.98 0.09 1.28
N VAL A 100 15.69 -0.07 1.62
CA VAL A 100 14.61 0.78 1.14
C VAL A 100 13.97 1.51 2.31
N THR A 101 13.96 2.83 2.25
CA THR A 101 13.26 3.70 3.19
C THR A 101 12.12 4.43 2.48
N MET A 102 10.93 4.35 3.08
CA MET A 102 9.69 4.95 2.58
C MET A 102 9.14 5.90 3.64
N SER A 103 8.97 7.18 3.31
CA SER A 103 8.52 8.21 4.24
C SER A 103 7.34 9.01 3.68
N GLN A 104 6.21 8.96 4.37
CA GLN A 104 5.04 9.76 4.05
C GLN A 104 5.27 11.18 4.58
N ILE A 105 5.23 12.15 3.67
CA ILE A 105 5.39 13.58 3.97
C ILE A 105 4.10 14.34 3.64
N SER A 106 4.06 15.62 4.01
CA SER A 106 2.92 16.51 3.77
C SER A 106 2.48 16.53 2.30
N GLY A 107 1.16 16.64 2.09
CA GLY A 107 0.56 16.66 0.75
C GLY A 107 0.35 15.28 0.13
N ASN A 108 0.25 14.22 0.94
CA ASN A 108 0.07 12.83 0.48
C ASN A 108 1.18 12.37 -0.48
N ARG A 109 2.41 12.82 -0.20
CA ARG A 109 3.59 12.45 -0.98
C ARG A 109 4.35 11.39 -0.21
N LEU A 110 4.81 10.39 -0.92
CA LEU A 110 5.68 9.34 -0.40
C LEU A 110 7.07 9.54 -1.00
N LEU A 111 8.06 9.75 -0.13
CA LEU A 111 9.47 9.72 -0.49
C LEU A 111 9.97 8.28 -0.40
N ILE A 112 10.63 7.81 -1.44
CA ILE A 112 11.19 6.47 -1.51
C ILE A 112 12.67 6.62 -1.81
N LYS A 113 13.49 6.00 -0.96
CA LYS A 113 14.95 5.98 -1.10
C LYS A 113 15.43 4.53 -1.06
N GLY A 114 16.15 4.11 -2.10
CA GLY A 114 16.81 2.81 -2.21
C GLY A 114 18.33 3.00 -2.19
N THR A 115 19.04 2.35 -1.28
CA THR A 115 20.50 2.33 -1.22
C THR A 115 21.01 0.90 -1.16
N ARG A 116 22.31 0.69 -1.35
CA ARG A 116 22.95 -0.59 -1.02
C ARG A 116 22.75 -0.88 0.47
N ALA A 117 22.33 -2.11 0.77
CA ALA A 117 22.19 -2.63 2.13
C ALA A 117 23.55 -2.96 2.74
#